data_AF-A0A448MQF0-F1
#
_entry.id   AF-A0A448MQF0-F1
#
_cell.length_a   1.000
_cell.length_b   1.000
_cell.length_c   1.000
_cell.angle_alpha   90.00
_cell.angle_beta   90.00
_cell.angle_gamma   90.00
#
_symmetry.space_group_name_H-M   'P 1'
#
loop_
_entity.id
_entity.type
_entity.pdbx_description
1 polymer ?
#
loop_
_entity_poly.entity_id
_entity_poly.type
_entity_poly.pdbx_seq_one_letter_code
_entity_poly.pdbx_strand_id
1 'polypeptide(L)'
;MFNIFPRELNQLINRGFDRTLRLAVTGLSRSGKTAFITSLINQLLSVNQASRSHLPLFEASGNGTIIAVKRVPQQDLSVPRFDYEANLSALSQQPPQWCQSTRGVSETRLAIRFQRQTGLLRHVKERGTLYLDIFDYPGEWLLDLPLLHLDFEQWSLEQKQIHQGMRAELAQPWLDEVKKLDLSAVVNEDVLAKLANIYTAYLHQCKAQGMQFIQPGRFVLAGELEGAPVLQFFPLLHLTQEQWKLLKKEAKPNSYFAVLNKRYDYYRNRIVKGFYENYFSTFDRQVILADCLTPLNHSRQAFLDMQTGLNQLFKIFIMANGVF
;
A
#
# COMPACT_ATOMS: atom_id res chain seq x y z
N MET A 1 -28.22 -40.52 -26.23
CA MET A 1 -26.90 -40.53 -25.56
C MET A 1 -25.82 -39.72 -26.29
N PHE A 2 -26.16 -38.74 -27.15
CA PHE A 2 -25.18 -38.02 -28.00
C PHE A 2 -25.29 -36.49 -27.85
N ASN A 3 -24.81 -35.92 -26.74
CA ASN A 3 -24.68 -34.45 -26.62
C ASN A 3 -23.58 -33.97 -25.64
N ILE A 4 -22.67 -34.86 -25.22
CA ILE A 4 -21.66 -34.55 -24.19
C ILE A 4 -20.37 -33.98 -24.82
N PHE A 5 -19.94 -34.49 -25.98
CA PHE A 5 -18.70 -34.10 -26.65
C PHE A 5 -18.58 -32.61 -27.06
N PRO A 6 -19.62 -31.93 -27.57
CA PRO A 6 -19.50 -30.52 -27.95
C PRO A 6 -19.33 -29.59 -26.76
N ARG A 7 -19.84 -29.97 -25.57
CA ARG A 7 -19.78 -29.14 -24.37
C ARG A 7 -18.40 -29.13 -23.74
N GLU A 8 -17.73 -30.26 -23.68
CA GLU A 8 -16.38 -30.36 -23.09
C GLU A 8 -15.34 -29.64 -23.95
N LEU A 9 -15.41 -29.79 -25.28
CA LEU A 9 -14.52 -29.09 -26.21
C LEU A 9 -14.72 -27.56 -26.13
N ASN A 10 -15.97 -27.11 -26.09
CA ASN A 10 -16.29 -25.70 -25.89
C ASN A 10 -15.85 -25.19 -24.51
N GLN A 11 -15.95 -26.00 -23.45
CA GLN A 11 -15.47 -25.59 -22.12
C GLN A 11 -13.94 -25.48 -22.07
N LEU A 12 -13.20 -26.36 -22.75
CA LEU A 12 -11.75 -26.28 -22.87
C LEU A 12 -11.31 -25.05 -23.67
N ILE A 13 -11.97 -24.77 -24.80
CA ILE A 13 -11.73 -23.55 -25.61
C ILE A 13 -12.05 -22.30 -24.79
N ASN A 14 -13.20 -22.27 -24.10
CA ASN A 14 -13.59 -21.14 -23.25
C ASN A 14 -12.62 -20.94 -22.06
N ARG A 15 -12.07 -22.01 -21.48
CA ARG A 15 -11.02 -21.95 -20.45
C ARG A 15 -9.71 -21.37 -20.98
N GLY A 16 -9.39 -21.59 -22.26
CA GLY A 16 -8.25 -20.96 -22.92
C GLY A 16 -8.32 -19.43 -23.00
N PHE A 17 -9.52 -18.85 -22.82
CA PHE A 17 -9.74 -17.41 -22.76
C PHE A 17 -9.89 -16.85 -21.35
N ASP A 18 -9.87 -17.71 -20.32
CA ASP A 18 -9.90 -17.25 -18.95
C ASP A 18 -8.59 -16.49 -18.67
N ARG A 19 -8.73 -15.32 -18.03
CA ARG A 19 -7.60 -14.46 -17.70
C ARG A 19 -7.72 -14.03 -16.26
N THR A 20 -6.58 -13.85 -15.62
CA THR A 20 -6.49 -13.21 -14.31
C THR A 20 -5.91 -11.82 -14.48
N LEU A 21 -6.47 -10.84 -13.77
CA LEU A 21 -5.95 -9.50 -13.65
C LEU A 21 -5.85 -9.15 -12.17
N ARG A 22 -4.64 -8.86 -11.70
CA ARG A 22 -4.36 -8.43 -10.32
C ARG A 22 -4.34 -6.90 -10.28
N LEU A 23 -5.43 -6.32 -9.80
CA LEU A 23 -5.60 -4.89 -9.62
C LEU A 23 -5.23 -4.51 -8.18
N ALA A 24 -4.11 -3.82 -8.03
CA ALA A 24 -3.76 -3.19 -6.78
C ALA A 24 -4.45 -1.84 -6.61
N VAL A 25 -4.98 -1.60 -5.42
CA VAL A 25 -5.57 -0.33 -5.01
C VAL A 25 -4.84 0.14 -3.77
N THR A 26 -4.29 1.33 -3.84
CA THR A 26 -3.59 1.98 -2.74
C THR A 26 -3.96 3.46 -2.68
N GLY A 27 -3.46 4.15 -1.67
CA GLY A 27 -3.63 5.58 -1.55
C GLY A 27 -3.04 6.08 -0.25
N LEU A 28 -2.68 7.35 -0.23
CA LEU A 28 -2.19 8.01 0.99
C LEU A 28 -3.32 8.10 2.01
N SER A 29 -2.98 8.25 3.29
CA SER A 29 -3.94 8.15 4.39
C SER A 29 -5.27 8.88 4.14
N ARG A 30 -6.39 8.21 4.43
CA ARG A 30 -7.77 8.71 4.28
C ARG A 30 -8.19 9.07 2.84
N SER A 31 -7.47 8.60 1.82
CA SER A 31 -7.83 8.75 0.40
C SER A 31 -9.12 8.05 -0.06
N GLY A 32 -9.88 7.40 0.83
CA GLY A 32 -11.16 6.77 0.47
C GLY A 32 -11.05 5.39 -0.17
N LYS A 33 -9.90 4.70 -0.03
CA LYS A 33 -9.65 3.38 -0.63
C LYS A 33 -10.70 2.31 -0.32
N THR A 34 -11.07 2.14 0.95
CA THR A 34 -12.10 1.15 1.33
C THR A 34 -13.45 1.46 0.68
N ALA A 35 -13.81 2.75 0.62
CA ALA A 35 -15.04 3.21 -0.04
C ALA A 35 -14.99 2.99 -1.56
N PHE A 36 -13.84 3.30 -2.20
CA PHE A 36 -13.62 3.08 -3.63
C PHE A 36 -13.78 1.60 -4.00
N ILE A 37 -13.10 0.69 -3.29
CA ILE A 37 -13.16 -0.75 -3.56
C ILE A 37 -14.58 -1.28 -3.34
N THR A 38 -15.21 -0.89 -2.23
CA THR A 38 -16.61 -1.26 -1.93
C THR A 38 -17.55 -0.82 -3.03
N SER A 39 -17.44 0.44 -3.48
CA SER A 39 -18.22 0.98 -4.58
C SER A 39 -17.95 0.26 -5.89
N LEU A 40 -16.68 0.03 -6.25
CA LEU A 40 -16.30 -0.68 -7.47
C LEU A 40 -16.91 -2.10 -7.52
N ILE A 41 -16.79 -2.85 -6.42
CA ILE A 41 -17.41 -4.17 -6.29
C ILE A 41 -18.93 -4.07 -6.44
N ASN A 42 -19.56 -3.13 -5.72
CA ASN A 42 -21.00 -2.95 -5.75
C ASN A 42 -21.53 -2.63 -7.17
N GLN A 43 -20.84 -1.72 -7.87
CA GLN A 43 -21.13 -1.33 -9.24
C GLN A 43 -21.00 -2.51 -10.20
N LEU A 44 -19.92 -3.29 -10.09
CA LEU A 44 -19.69 -4.46 -10.93
C LEU A 44 -20.71 -5.59 -10.68
N LEU A 45 -21.07 -5.85 -9.42
CA LEU A 45 -22.09 -6.84 -9.06
C LEU A 45 -23.48 -6.44 -9.55
N SER A 46 -23.76 -5.14 -9.62
CA SER A 46 -25.05 -4.58 -10.06
C SER A 46 -25.20 -4.51 -11.58
N VAL A 47 -24.15 -4.84 -12.35
CA VAL A 47 -24.20 -4.87 -13.82
C VAL A 47 -25.32 -5.80 -14.27
N ASN A 48 -26.16 -5.31 -15.18
CA ASN A 48 -27.38 -5.96 -15.70
C ASN A 48 -28.53 -6.16 -14.70
N GLN A 49 -28.39 -5.82 -13.42
CA GLN A 49 -29.49 -5.89 -12.44
C GLN A 49 -30.35 -4.62 -12.45
N ALA A 50 -29.70 -3.44 -12.44
CA ALA A 50 -30.38 -2.15 -12.41
C ALA A 50 -30.80 -1.67 -13.81
N SER A 51 -29.86 -1.62 -14.75
CA SER A 51 -30.10 -1.37 -16.17
C SER A 51 -28.89 -1.81 -16.99
N ARG A 52 -29.07 -2.05 -18.30
CA ARG A 52 -27.95 -2.34 -19.22
C ARG A 52 -26.99 -1.15 -19.40
N SER A 53 -27.39 0.05 -19.00
CA SER A 53 -26.65 1.31 -19.18
C SER A 53 -26.18 1.95 -17.86
N HIS A 54 -26.22 1.24 -16.73
CA HIS A 54 -25.84 1.82 -15.42
C HIS A 54 -24.39 2.32 -15.37
N LEU A 55 -23.49 1.69 -16.15
CA LEU A 55 -22.10 2.11 -16.32
C LEU A 55 -21.84 2.50 -17.79
N PRO A 56 -22.29 3.69 -18.24
CA PRO A 56 -22.27 4.05 -19.66
C PRO A 56 -20.85 4.28 -20.20
N LEU A 57 -19.92 4.71 -19.35
CA LEU A 57 -18.51 4.91 -19.71
C LEU A 57 -17.69 3.62 -19.66
N PHE A 58 -18.26 2.52 -19.16
CA PHE A 58 -17.64 1.22 -19.22
C PHE A 58 -18.16 0.47 -20.44
N GLU A 59 -17.44 0.58 -21.56
CA GLU A 59 -17.86 0.05 -22.87
C GLU A 59 -18.36 -1.39 -22.81
N ALA A 60 -17.72 -2.25 -22.01
CA ALA A 60 -18.12 -3.64 -21.85
C ALA A 60 -19.53 -3.78 -21.26
N SER A 61 -19.90 -2.92 -20.31
CA SER A 61 -21.25 -2.82 -19.77
C SER A 61 -22.20 -2.19 -20.79
N GLY A 62 -21.84 -1.03 -21.35
CA GLY A 62 -22.69 -0.28 -22.29
C GLY A 62 -23.06 -1.07 -23.54
N ASN A 63 -22.14 -1.89 -24.06
CA ASN A 63 -22.35 -2.76 -25.22
C ASN A 63 -23.03 -4.10 -24.87
N GLY A 64 -23.40 -4.32 -23.60
CA GLY A 64 -24.02 -5.56 -23.13
C GLY A 64 -23.15 -6.80 -23.28
N THR A 65 -21.82 -6.65 -23.25
CA THR A 65 -20.86 -7.76 -23.39
C THR A 65 -20.66 -8.53 -22.08
N ILE A 66 -20.83 -7.86 -20.94
CA ILE A 66 -20.78 -8.50 -19.62
C ILE A 66 -22.05 -9.32 -19.45
N ILE A 67 -21.89 -10.63 -19.23
CA ILE A 67 -22.99 -11.56 -18.98
C ILE A 67 -23.36 -11.55 -17.50
N ALA A 68 -22.35 -11.71 -16.63
CA ALA A 68 -22.56 -11.81 -15.19
C ALA A 68 -21.27 -11.46 -14.44
N VAL A 69 -21.42 -10.92 -13.24
CA VAL A 69 -20.34 -10.72 -12.28
C VAL A 69 -20.72 -11.38 -10.97
N LYS A 70 -19.78 -12.10 -10.36
CA LYS A 70 -19.95 -12.67 -9.03
C LYS A 70 -18.68 -12.57 -8.22
N ARG A 71 -18.79 -12.44 -6.90
CA ARG A 71 -17.69 -12.73 -5.99
C ARG A 71 -17.44 -14.24 -5.98
N VAL A 72 -16.17 -14.62 -5.99
CA VAL A 72 -15.73 -16.02 -5.84
C VAL A 72 -14.64 -16.08 -4.76
N PRO A 73 -14.38 -17.27 -4.18
CA PRO A 73 -13.28 -17.42 -3.24
C PRO A 73 -11.94 -16.95 -3.83
N GLN A 74 -11.14 -16.27 -3.01
CA GLN A 74 -9.75 -15.93 -3.32
C GLN A 74 -8.88 -17.20 -3.36
N GLN A 75 -7.74 -17.13 -4.04
CA GLN A 75 -6.82 -18.26 -4.16
C GLN A 75 -5.80 -18.32 -3.03
N ASP A 76 -5.25 -17.17 -2.67
CA ASP A 76 -4.27 -17.08 -1.59
C ASP A 76 -4.99 -17.02 -0.24
N LEU A 77 -4.86 -18.08 0.55
CA LEU A 77 -5.48 -18.18 1.87
C LEU A 77 -4.64 -17.53 2.98
N SER A 78 -3.41 -17.07 2.67
CA SER A 78 -2.56 -16.36 3.61
C SER A 78 -2.91 -14.87 3.73
N VAL A 79 -3.66 -14.33 2.76
CA VAL A 79 -4.06 -12.93 2.72
C VAL A 79 -5.47 -12.76 3.30
N PRO A 80 -5.71 -11.81 4.22
CA PRO A 80 -7.06 -11.52 4.71
C PRO A 80 -8.04 -11.16 3.58
N ARG A 81 -9.30 -11.58 3.70
CA ARG A 81 -10.36 -11.21 2.76
C ARG A 81 -10.77 -9.75 2.95
N PHE A 82 -11.01 -9.04 1.86
CA PHE A 82 -11.64 -7.71 1.89
C PHE A 82 -13.12 -7.84 2.31
N ASP A 83 -13.46 -7.19 3.42
CA ASP A 83 -14.76 -7.28 4.10
C ASP A 83 -15.83 -6.38 3.46
N TYR A 84 -16.17 -6.67 2.21
CA TYR A 84 -17.19 -5.95 1.46
C TYR A 84 -18.57 -5.98 2.14
N GLU A 85 -18.95 -7.10 2.77
CA GLU A 85 -20.23 -7.22 3.46
C GLU A 85 -20.32 -6.28 4.67
N ALA A 86 -19.31 -6.24 5.54
CA ALA A 86 -19.32 -5.31 6.66
C ALA A 86 -19.23 -3.86 6.19
N ASN A 87 -18.45 -3.59 5.14
CA ASN A 87 -18.34 -2.25 4.57
C ASN A 87 -19.68 -1.74 4.03
N LEU A 88 -20.41 -2.57 3.29
CA LEU A 88 -21.75 -2.23 2.78
C LEU A 88 -22.77 -2.10 3.92
N SER A 89 -22.68 -2.97 4.93
CA SER A 89 -23.52 -2.89 6.13
C SER A 89 -23.32 -1.57 6.86
N ALA A 90 -22.08 -1.13 7.07
CA ALA A 90 -21.76 0.16 7.71
C ALA A 90 -22.38 1.35 6.96
N LEU A 91 -22.34 1.32 5.62
CA LEU A 91 -22.96 2.35 4.78
C LEU A 91 -24.50 2.31 4.81
N SER A 92 -25.08 1.18 5.21
CA SER A 92 -26.54 0.98 5.31
C SER A 92 -27.08 1.25 6.73
N GLN A 93 -26.23 1.59 7.69
CA GLN A 93 -26.64 1.93 9.07
C GLN A 93 -27.41 3.26 9.15
N GLN A 94 -28.02 3.51 10.30
CA GLN A 94 -28.65 4.79 10.64
C GLN A 94 -28.06 5.33 11.95
N PRO A 95 -27.22 6.38 11.91
CA PRO A 95 -26.71 7.08 10.73
C PRO A 95 -25.68 6.23 9.95
N PRO A 96 -25.56 6.41 8.61
CA PRO A 96 -24.58 5.69 7.81
C PRO A 96 -23.16 6.05 8.25
N GLN A 97 -22.28 5.05 8.30
CA GLN A 97 -20.90 5.21 8.73
C GLN A 97 -19.93 4.83 7.61
N TRP A 98 -18.86 5.60 7.49
CA TRP A 98 -17.74 5.22 6.62
C TRP A 98 -17.03 3.99 7.18
N CYS A 99 -16.56 3.14 6.27
CA CYS A 99 -15.84 1.93 6.61
C CYS A 99 -14.51 2.23 7.32
N GLN A 100 -14.07 1.30 8.15
CA GLN A 100 -12.77 1.41 8.82
C GLN A 100 -11.61 1.41 7.81
N SER A 101 -10.55 2.13 8.16
CA SER A 101 -9.33 2.14 7.33
C SER A 101 -8.60 0.80 7.40
N THR A 102 -8.10 0.34 6.26
CA THR A 102 -7.34 -0.91 6.14
C THR A 102 -6.03 -0.83 6.94
N ARG A 103 -5.75 -1.88 7.72
CA ARG A 103 -4.56 -1.97 8.59
C ARG A 103 -3.44 -2.86 8.03
N GLY A 104 -3.69 -3.51 6.89
CA GLY A 104 -2.77 -4.44 6.24
C GLY A 104 -3.21 -4.74 4.80
N VAL A 105 -2.68 -5.82 4.22
CA VAL A 105 -3.11 -6.28 2.89
C VAL A 105 -4.44 -7.02 3.02
N SER A 106 -5.35 -6.82 2.08
CA SER A 106 -6.53 -7.69 1.91
C SER A 106 -6.87 -7.89 0.44
N GLU A 107 -7.59 -8.96 0.13
CA GLU A 107 -7.92 -9.36 -1.24
C GLU A 107 -9.41 -9.67 -1.41
N THR A 108 -9.96 -9.40 -2.59
CA THR A 108 -11.20 -10.04 -3.04
C THR A 108 -11.11 -10.40 -4.51
N ARG A 109 -11.74 -11.52 -4.88
CA ARG A 109 -11.82 -11.98 -6.27
C ARG A 109 -13.23 -11.83 -6.85
N LEU A 110 -13.30 -11.29 -8.06
CA LEU A 110 -14.50 -11.26 -8.90
C LEU A 110 -14.31 -12.15 -10.13
N ALA A 111 -15.35 -12.91 -10.48
CA ALA A 111 -15.44 -13.59 -11.77
C ALA A 111 -16.39 -12.80 -12.67
N ILE A 112 -15.83 -12.17 -13.71
CA ILE A 112 -16.55 -11.38 -14.71
C ILE A 112 -16.68 -12.23 -15.97
N ARG A 113 -17.88 -12.79 -16.18
CA ARG A 113 -18.19 -13.54 -17.39
C ARG A 113 -18.57 -12.58 -18.50
N PHE A 114 -17.87 -12.65 -19.63
CA PHE A 114 -18.11 -11.79 -20.78
C PHE A 114 -18.30 -12.60 -22.06
N GLN A 115 -18.87 -11.95 -23.06
CA GLN A 115 -18.99 -12.46 -24.42
C GLN A 115 -18.28 -11.51 -25.38
N ARG A 116 -17.32 -12.03 -26.13
CA ARG A 116 -16.68 -11.25 -27.20
C ARG A 116 -17.60 -11.21 -28.42
N GLN A 117 -17.61 -10.07 -29.09
CA GLN A 117 -18.09 -9.96 -30.46
C GLN A 117 -16.86 -9.82 -31.33
N THR A 118 -16.28 -10.92 -31.80
CA THR A 118 -15.16 -10.89 -32.73
C THR A 118 -15.63 -10.43 -34.10
N GLY A 119 -14.86 -9.53 -34.73
CA GLY A 119 -15.08 -9.07 -36.09
C GLY A 119 -14.98 -10.19 -37.14
N LEU A 120 -15.54 -9.91 -38.33
CA LEU A 120 -15.76 -10.77 -39.52
C LEU A 120 -16.61 -12.04 -39.33
N LEU A 121 -16.56 -12.70 -38.16
CA LEU A 121 -17.37 -13.88 -37.83
C LEU A 121 -18.36 -13.58 -36.71
N ARG A 122 -19.32 -12.67 -36.99
CA ARG A 122 -20.39 -12.21 -36.06
C ARG A 122 -21.24 -13.34 -35.45
N HIS A 123 -21.12 -14.56 -35.96
CA HIS A 123 -21.85 -15.74 -35.52
C HIS A 123 -21.13 -16.58 -34.46
N VAL A 124 -19.83 -16.39 -34.21
CA VAL A 124 -19.10 -17.12 -33.16
C VAL A 124 -19.06 -16.27 -31.89
N LYS A 125 -19.91 -16.64 -30.92
CA LYS A 125 -19.96 -15.99 -29.61
C LYS A 125 -18.98 -16.68 -28.67
N GLU A 126 -17.75 -16.18 -28.61
CA GLU A 126 -16.76 -16.66 -27.65
C GLU A 126 -17.07 -16.13 -26.24
N ARG A 127 -17.06 -17.02 -25.24
CA ARG A 127 -17.30 -16.68 -23.84
C ARG A 127 -16.01 -16.90 -23.05
N GLY A 128 -15.67 -15.93 -22.21
CA GLY A 128 -14.54 -16.05 -21.29
C GLY A 128 -14.91 -15.56 -19.90
N THR A 129 -14.05 -15.87 -18.95
CA THR A 129 -14.11 -15.35 -17.59
C THR A 129 -12.86 -14.54 -17.30
N LEU A 130 -13.03 -13.27 -16.95
CA LEU A 130 -11.96 -12.49 -16.34
C LEU A 130 -12.07 -12.66 -14.82
N TYR A 131 -11.05 -13.25 -14.21
CA TYR A 131 -10.84 -13.23 -12.77
C TYR A 131 -10.13 -11.93 -12.42
N LEU A 132 -10.82 -11.06 -11.70
CA LEU A 132 -10.28 -9.79 -11.22
C LEU A 132 -9.97 -9.93 -9.73
N ASP A 133 -8.69 -9.98 -9.40
CA ASP A 133 -8.19 -9.99 -8.03
C ASP A 133 -7.88 -8.56 -7.61
N ILE A 134 -8.62 -8.04 -6.63
CA ILE A 134 -8.47 -6.67 -6.15
C ILE A 134 -7.73 -6.71 -4.82
N PHE A 135 -6.53 -6.16 -4.79
CA PHE A 135 -5.68 -6.06 -3.60
C PHE A 135 -5.80 -4.68 -2.99
N ASP A 136 -6.10 -4.63 -1.70
CA ASP A 136 -6.11 -3.43 -0.87
C ASP A 136 -4.89 -3.43 0.04
N TYR A 137 -4.04 -2.40 0.00
CA TYR A 137 -2.94 -2.25 0.96
C TYR A 137 -2.63 -0.78 1.28
N PRO A 138 -1.97 -0.49 2.43
CA PRO A 138 -1.64 0.87 2.83
C PRO A 138 -0.65 1.58 1.91
N GLY A 139 -0.93 2.82 1.49
CA GLY A 139 -0.04 3.59 0.62
C GLY A 139 1.28 3.98 1.29
N GLU A 140 1.29 4.12 2.61
CA GLU A 140 2.49 4.38 3.40
C GLU A 140 3.56 3.30 3.20
N TRP A 141 3.16 2.07 2.90
CA TRP A 141 4.10 0.97 2.68
C TRP A 141 4.90 1.11 1.38
N LEU A 142 4.37 1.84 0.38
CA LEU A 142 5.11 2.17 -0.84
C LEU A 142 6.22 3.16 -0.59
N LEU A 143 6.02 4.09 0.35
CA LEU A 143 7.02 5.11 0.67
C LEU A 143 8.33 4.51 1.20
N ASP A 144 8.30 3.25 1.62
CA ASP A 144 9.49 2.53 2.06
C ASP A 144 10.23 1.80 0.94
N LEU A 145 9.66 1.62 -0.25
CA LEU A 145 10.33 0.90 -1.34
C LEU A 145 11.71 1.51 -1.69
N PRO A 146 11.89 2.85 -1.72
CA PRO A 146 13.21 3.45 -1.91
C PRO A 146 14.26 3.01 -0.87
N LEU A 147 13.84 2.61 0.34
CA LEU A 147 14.76 2.15 1.38
C LEU A 147 15.60 0.97 0.93
N LEU A 148 15.10 0.14 0.00
CA LEU A 148 15.85 -0.99 -0.57
C LEU A 148 17.22 -0.59 -1.14
N HIS A 149 17.39 0.67 -1.56
CA HIS A 149 18.63 1.20 -2.13
C HIS A 149 19.41 2.12 -1.19
N LEU A 150 18.88 2.39 0.01
CA LEU A 150 19.49 3.29 0.98
C LEU A 150 20.02 2.50 2.16
N ASP A 151 21.30 2.63 2.46
CA ASP A 151 21.82 2.22 3.77
C ASP A 151 21.29 3.17 4.87
N PHE A 152 21.54 2.80 6.13
CA PHE A 152 21.01 3.55 7.28
C PHE A 152 21.54 4.99 7.36
N GLU A 153 22.79 5.24 6.91
CA GLU A 153 23.38 6.58 6.85
C GLU A 153 22.67 7.41 5.78
N GLN A 154 22.57 6.88 4.56
CA GLN A 154 21.93 7.53 3.43
C GLN A 154 20.48 7.90 3.76
N TRP A 155 19.71 6.94 4.31
CA TRP A 155 18.35 7.22 4.75
C TRP A 155 18.30 8.32 5.81
N SER A 156 19.16 8.26 6.84
CA SER A 156 19.21 9.29 7.89
C SER A 156 19.53 10.68 7.34
N LEU A 157 20.43 10.78 6.36
CA LEU A 157 20.78 12.02 5.68
C LEU A 157 19.64 12.54 4.80
N GLU A 158 18.89 11.67 4.12
CA GLU A 158 17.69 12.07 3.37
C GLU A 158 16.59 12.58 4.30
N GLN A 159 16.34 11.89 5.42
CA GLN A 159 15.39 12.35 6.43
C GLN A 159 15.77 13.72 6.99
N LYS A 160 17.07 14.02 7.12
CA LYS A 160 17.56 15.33 7.55
C LYS A 160 17.19 16.45 6.57
N GLN A 161 17.16 16.17 5.26
CA GLN A 161 16.84 17.19 4.25
C GLN A 161 15.37 17.61 4.30
N ILE A 162 14.46 16.68 4.55
CA ILE A 162 13.02 16.98 4.67
C ILE A 162 12.64 17.53 6.06
N HIS A 163 13.61 17.59 6.99
CA HIS A 163 13.41 17.99 8.36
C HIS A 163 13.39 19.51 8.54
N GLN A 164 12.39 20.17 7.95
CA GLN A 164 12.29 21.62 7.90
C GLN A 164 10.90 22.12 8.33
N GLY A 165 10.82 23.38 8.75
CA GLY A 165 9.57 24.03 9.17
C GLY A 165 8.81 23.23 10.24
N MET A 166 7.52 23.00 10.01
CA MET A 166 6.64 22.24 10.92
C MET A 166 7.19 20.85 11.28
N ARG A 167 7.88 20.16 10.36
CA ARG A 167 8.49 18.85 10.67
C ARG A 167 9.60 18.97 11.71
N ALA A 168 10.37 20.05 11.65
CA ALA A 168 11.43 20.32 12.61
C ALA A 168 10.90 20.69 13.99
N GLU A 169 9.77 21.41 14.04
CA GLU A 169 9.08 21.75 15.29
C GLU A 169 8.52 20.50 15.98
N LEU A 170 7.77 19.66 15.25
CA LEU A 170 7.13 18.47 15.82
C LEU A 170 8.12 17.41 16.32
N ALA A 171 9.33 17.38 15.78
CA ALA A 171 10.33 16.39 16.16
C ALA A 171 11.22 16.77 17.34
N GLN A 172 11.15 18.01 17.83
CA GLN A 172 12.02 18.44 18.93
C GLN A 172 12.01 17.48 20.14
N PRO A 173 10.85 16.99 20.61
CA PRO A 173 10.82 16.06 21.74
C PRO A 173 11.63 14.78 21.50
N TRP A 174 11.63 14.28 20.26
CA TRP A 174 12.42 13.11 19.87
C TRP A 174 13.90 13.46 19.73
N LEU A 175 14.23 14.55 19.04
CA LEU A 175 15.61 14.97 18.81
C LEU A 175 16.36 15.27 20.10
N ASP A 176 15.71 15.89 21.08
CA ASP A 176 16.32 16.23 22.37
C ASP A 176 16.69 14.99 23.19
N GLU A 177 15.89 13.94 23.11
CA GLU A 177 16.19 12.66 23.78
C GLU A 177 17.29 11.89 23.02
N VAL A 178 17.25 11.88 21.69
CA VAL A 178 18.28 11.20 20.87
C VAL A 178 19.66 11.84 21.03
N LYS A 179 19.75 13.16 21.15
CA LYS A 179 21.05 13.86 21.36
C LYS A 179 21.74 13.49 22.69
N LYS A 180 20.98 13.00 23.68
CA LYS A 180 21.52 12.56 24.98
C LYS A 180 22.07 11.13 24.93
N LEU A 181 21.77 10.39 23.86
CA LEU A 181 22.14 8.99 23.71
C LEU A 181 23.61 8.86 23.28
N ASP A 182 24.43 8.18 24.07
CA ASP A 182 25.75 7.73 23.61
C ASP A 182 25.58 6.53 22.68
N LEU A 183 25.75 6.76 21.39
CA LEU A 183 25.58 5.76 20.34
C LEU A 183 26.63 4.62 20.39
N SER A 184 27.75 4.84 21.09
CA SER A 184 28.82 3.86 21.28
C SER A 184 28.62 2.98 22.52
N ALA A 185 27.74 3.39 23.44
CA ALA A 185 27.41 2.62 24.64
C ALA A 185 26.63 1.35 24.29
N VAL A 186 26.72 0.34 25.18
CA VAL A 186 25.94 -0.90 25.07
C VAL A 186 24.45 -0.60 25.07
N VAL A 187 23.71 -1.23 24.17
CA VAL A 187 22.27 -1.02 24.03
C VAL A 187 21.53 -1.36 25.32
N ASN A 188 20.62 -0.47 25.73
CA ASN A 188 19.54 -0.80 26.63
C ASN A 188 18.25 -0.84 25.81
N GLU A 189 17.58 -2.00 25.82
CA GLU A 189 16.40 -2.25 25.01
C GLU A 189 15.21 -1.36 25.38
N ASP A 190 15.02 -1.06 26.67
CA ASP A 190 13.92 -0.20 27.13
C ASP A 190 14.12 1.26 26.69
N VAL A 191 15.37 1.73 26.72
CA VAL A 191 15.73 3.07 26.23
C VAL A 191 15.49 3.16 24.73
N LEU A 192 15.91 2.13 23.98
CA LEU A 192 15.75 2.10 22.52
C LEU A 192 14.27 2.04 22.13
N ALA A 193 13.47 1.22 22.81
CA ALA A 193 12.03 1.13 22.61
C ALA A 193 11.33 2.47 22.95
N LYS A 194 11.69 3.12 24.05
CA LYS A 194 11.17 4.44 24.42
C LYS A 194 11.44 5.47 23.32
N LEU A 195 12.67 5.58 22.84
CA LEU A 195 13.04 6.53 21.79
C LEU A 195 12.32 6.27 20.47
N ALA A 196 12.15 4.99 20.09
CA ALA A 196 11.38 4.62 18.92
C ALA A 196 9.88 4.95 19.04
N ASN A 197 9.31 4.82 20.24
CA ASN A 197 7.93 5.24 20.50
C ASN A 197 7.75 6.76 20.38
N ILE A 198 8.72 7.56 20.85
CA ILE A 198 8.68 9.03 20.69
C ILE A 198 8.80 9.39 19.21
N TYR A 199 9.67 8.73 18.44
CA TYR A 199 9.76 8.92 16.99
C TYR A 199 8.45 8.53 16.27
N THR A 200 7.84 7.40 16.65
CA THR A 200 6.56 6.95 16.09
C THR A 200 5.43 7.95 16.39
N ALA A 201 5.40 8.50 17.61
CA ALA A 201 4.47 9.56 17.98
C ALA A 201 4.66 10.82 17.12
N TYR A 202 5.91 11.22 16.84
CA TYR A 202 6.23 12.29 15.89
C TYR A 202 5.64 12.01 14.49
N LEU A 203 5.80 10.79 13.96
CA LEU A 203 5.23 10.42 12.65
C LEU A 203 3.69 10.51 12.64
N HIS A 204 3.03 10.10 13.73
CA HIS A 204 1.58 10.29 13.89
C HIS A 204 1.17 11.77 13.94
N GLN A 205 1.96 12.63 14.60
CA GLN A 205 1.71 14.07 14.62
C GLN A 205 1.87 14.70 13.24
N CYS A 206 2.90 14.34 12.48
CA CYS A 206 3.05 14.78 11.08
C CYS A 206 1.82 14.43 10.25
N LYS A 207 1.32 13.21 10.39
CA LYS A 207 0.12 12.74 9.71
C LYS A 207 -1.14 13.51 10.13
N ALA A 208 -1.27 13.84 11.41
CA ALA A 208 -2.36 14.67 11.92
C ALA A 208 -2.33 16.11 11.36
N GLN A 209 -1.15 16.63 11.02
CA GLN A 209 -0.99 17.92 10.34
C GLN A 209 -1.19 17.86 8.81
N GLY A 210 -1.66 16.72 8.28
CA GLY A 210 -1.93 16.54 6.86
C GLY A 210 -0.71 16.23 6.00
N MET A 211 0.45 15.97 6.60
CA MET A 211 1.65 15.56 5.87
C MET A 211 1.50 14.14 5.34
N GLN A 212 1.84 13.94 4.07
CA GLN A 212 1.65 12.65 3.41
C GLN A 212 2.91 11.79 3.31
N PHE A 213 4.09 12.42 3.30
CA PHE A 213 5.35 11.69 3.31
C PHE A 213 5.70 11.25 4.74
N ILE A 214 5.45 9.96 5.04
CA ILE A 214 5.72 9.31 6.32
C ILE A 214 6.61 8.09 6.06
N GLN A 215 7.78 8.08 6.68
CA GLN A 215 8.75 6.99 6.53
C GLN A 215 9.46 6.77 7.88
N PRO A 216 9.58 5.52 8.38
CA PRO A 216 9.14 4.29 7.75
C PRO A 216 7.62 4.10 7.86
N GLY A 217 6.96 3.70 6.78
CA GLY A 217 5.50 3.65 6.67
C GLY A 217 4.83 2.66 7.64
N ARG A 218 5.49 1.55 7.98
CA ARG A 218 4.94 0.57 8.94
C ARG A 218 4.97 1.08 10.38
N PHE A 219 5.63 2.19 10.70
CA PHE A 219 5.61 2.73 12.06
C PHE A 219 4.22 3.27 12.43
N VAL A 220 3.53 3.89 11.46
CA VAL A 220 2.18 4.42 11.66
C VAL A 220 1.07 3.41 11.31
N LEU A 221 1.44 2.32 10.64
CA LEU A 221 0.54 1.23 10.22
C LEU A 221 1.27 -0.11 10.39
N ALA A 222 1.49 -0.50 11.64
CA ALA A 222 2.31 -1.65 12.03
C ALA A 222 1.68 -2.99 11.67
N GLY A 223 0.35 -3.08 11.63
CA GLY A 223 -0.35 -4.35 11.42
C GLY A 223 0.13 -5.39 12.42
N GLU A 224 0.62 -6.52 11.93
CA GLU A 224 1.13 -7.62 12.76
C GLU A 224 2.48 -7.35 13.43
N LEU A 225 3.18 -6.26 13.05
CA LEU A 225 4.49 -5.90 13.60
C LEU A 225 4.39 -4.99 14.84
N GLU A 226 3.19 -4.75 15.35
CA GLU A 226 2.99 -3.90 16.53
C GLU A 226 3.77 -4.45 17.74
N GLY A 227 4.56 -3.58 18.37
CA GLY A 227 5.45 -3.95 19.48
C GLY A 227 6.74 -4.71 19.08
N ALA A 228 6.91 -5.07 17.81
CA ALA A 228 8.08 -5.84 17.38
C ALA A 228 9.36 -4.99 17.35
N PRO A 229 10.53 -5.54 17.74
CA PRO A 229 11.81 -4.82 17.72
C PRO A 229 12.23 -4.29 16.35
N VAL A 230 11.69 -4.84 15.27
CA VAL A 230 11.94 -4.37 13.90
C VAL A 230 11.41 -2.95 13.67
N LEU A 231 10.43 -2.49 14.45
CA LEU A 231 9.91 -1.11 14.41
C LEU A 231 10.58 -0.20 15.44
N GLN A 232 11.67 -0.63 16.05
CA GLN A 232 12.35 0.12 17.10
C GLN A 232 13.70 0.66 16.62
N PHE A 233 13.65 1.52 15.60
CA PHE A 233 14.76 2.31 15.08
C PHE A 233 14.30 3.70 14.66
N PHE A 234 15.24 4.61 14.44
CA PHE A 234 14.95 5.99 14.05
C PHE A 234 16.17 6.61 13.35
N PRO A 235 16.00 7.64 12.50
CA PRO A 235 17.10 8.21 11.74
C PRO A 235 17.99 9.10 12.63
N LEU A 236 19.30 9.10 12.39
CA LEU A 236 20.25 9.88 13.20
C LEU A 236 20.53 11.24 12.56
N LEU A 237 19.57 12.17 12.68
CA LEU A 237 19.60 13.48 11.98
C LEU A 237 20.71 14.43 12.48
N HIS A 238 21.09 14.27 13.76
CA HIS A 238 22.04 15.16 14.43
C HIS A 238 23.50 14.87 14.06
N LEU A 239 23.80 13.72 13.46
CA LEU A 239 25.16 13.33 13.12
C LEU A 239 25.70 14.11 11.90
N THR A 240 26.98 14.44 11.96
CA THR A 240 27.78 14.89 10.82
C THR A 240 28.36 13.68 10.07
N GLN A 241 28.81 13.89 8.83
CA GLN A 241 29.40 12.82 8.02
C GLN A 241 30.69 12.26 8.65
N GLU A 242 31.45 13.09 9.37
CA GLU A 242 32.64 12.64 10.11
C GLU A 242 32.27 11.77 11.31
N GLN A 243 31.22 12.12 12.05
CA GLN A 243 30.73 11.31 13.17
C GLN A 243 30.20 9.95 12.69
N TRP A 244 29.50 9.91 11.55
CA TRP A 244 29.11 8.65 10.91
C TRP A 244 30.32 7.76 10.58
N LYS A 245 31.37 8.33 9.96
CA LYS A 245 32.60 7.60 9.65
C LYS A 245 33.27 7.04 10.92
N LEU A 246 33.34 7.83 11.98
CA LEU A 246 33.92 7.41 13.26
C LEU A 246 33.12 6.26 13.89
N LEU A 247 31.80 6.41 14.00
CA LEU A 247 30.91 5.37 14.55
C LEU A 247 30.96 4.08 13.73
N LYS A 248 30.96 4.16 12.39
CA LYS A 248 31.10 2.98 11.52
C LYS A 248 32.41 2.22 11.77
N LYS A 249 33.47 2.91 12.17
CA LYS A 249 34.79 2.30 12.44
C LYS A 249 34.90 1.73 13.85
N GLU A 250 34.33 2.41 14.85
CA GLU A 250 34.62 2.17 16.27
C GLU A 250 33.48 1.53 17.06
N ALA A 251 32.23 1.57 16.55
CA ALA A 251 31.07 1.05 17.26
C ALA A 251 31.19 -0.45 17.52
N LYS A 252 30.97 -0.84 18.79
CA LYS A 252 30.92 -2.25 19.18
C LYS A 252 29.64 -2.91 18.65
N PRO A 253 29.63 -4.21 18.34
CA PRO A 253 28.46 -4.90 17.77
C PRO A 253 27.16 -4.83 18.61
N ASN A 254 27.27 -4.58 19.92
CA ASN A 254 26.16 -4.45 20.84
C ASN A 254 25.85 -2.99 21.22
N SER A 255 26.43 -2.00 20.51
CA SER A 255 26.13 -0.61 20.77
C SER A 255 24.78 -0.19 20.19
N TYR A 256 24.23 0.93 20.67
CA TYR A 256 23.03 1.53 20.07
C TYR A 256 23.17 1.74 18.56
N PHE A 257 24.32 2.25 18.11
CA PHE A 257 24.59 2.44 16.68
C PHE A 257 24.47 1.14 15.89
N ALA A 258 25.14 0.08 16.34
CA ALA A 258 25.14 -1.21 15.65
C ALA A 258 23.73 -1.85 15.63
N VAL A 259 22.99 -1.75 16.74
CA VAL A 259 21.62 -2.29 16.84
C VAL A 259 20.64 -1.53 15.97
N LEU A 260 20.72 -0.20 15.92
CA LEU A 260 19.91 0.63 15.02
C LEU A 260 20.13 0.26 13.55
N ASN A 261 21.40 0.14 13.12
CA ASN A 261 21.74 -0.32 11.77
C ASN A 261 21.16 -1.70 11.48
N LYS A 262 21.35 -2.65 12.40
CA LYS A 262 20.83 -4.03 12.26
C LYS A 262 19.30 -4.07 12.13
N ARG A 263 18.58 -3.27 12.91
CA ARG A 263 17.10 -3.19 12.86
C ARG A 263 16.62 -2.56 11.56
N TYR A 264 17.25 -1.47 11.11
CA TYR A 264 16.99 -0.86 9.82
C TYR A 264 17.23 -1.85 8.68
N ASP A 265 18.37 -2.55 8.68
CA ASP A 265 18.69 -3.55 7.66
C ASP A 265 17.71 -4.72 7.65
N TYR A 266 17.27 -5.18 8.82
CA TYR A 266 16.24 -6.20 8.91
C TYR A 266 14.91 -5.69 8.36
N TYR A 267 14.50 -4.47 8.73
CA TYR A 267 13.28 -3.84 8.21
C TYR A 267 13.29 -3.79 6.68
N ARG A 268 14.37 -3.27 6.11
CA ARG A 268 14.57 -3.19 4.66
C ARG A 268 14.52 -4.57 3.99
N ASN A 269 15.33 -5.52 4.47
CA ASN A 269 15.54 -6.80 3.79
C ASN A 269 14.45 -7.84 4.03
N ARG A 270 13.66 -7.71 5.11
CA ARG A 270 12.61 -8.67 5.45
C ARG A 270 11.21 -8.10 5.31
N ILE A 271 10.99 -6.86 5.74
CA ILE A 271 9.65 -6.27 5.74
C ILE A 271 9.37 -5.58 4.41
N VAL A 272 10.25 -4.65 3.99
CA VAL A 272 10.07 -3.90 2.74
C VAL A 272 10.23 -4.82 1.53
N LYS A 273 11.32 -5.59 1.49
CA LYS A 273 11.59 -6.54 0.40
C LYS A 273 10.53 -7.64 0.33
N GLY A 274 10.11 -8.19 1.48
CA GLY A 274 9.05 -9.19 1.53
C GLY A 274 7.72 -8.66 0.98
N PHE A 275 7.34 -7.41 1.28
CA PHE A 275 6.17 -6.79 0.67
C PHE A 275 6.32 -6.64 -0.85
N TYR A 276 7.51 -6.23 -1.32
CA TYR A 276 7.77 -6.09 -2.74
C TYR A 276 7.64 -7.42 -3.49
N GLU A 277 8.33 -8.45 -3.02
CA GLU A 277 8.41 -9.76 -3.68
C GLU A 277 7.07 -10.50 -3.63
N ASN A 278 6.38 -10.49 -2.49
CA ASN A 278 5.15 -11.27 -2.31
C ASN A 278 3.90 -10.59 -2.90
N TYR A 279 3.91 -9.25 -3.02
CA TYR A 279 2.73 -8.49 -3.42
C TYR A 279 3.01 -7.56 -4.59
N PHE A 280 3.84 -6.53 -4.38
CA PHE A 280 3.98 -5.42 -5.33
C PHE A 280 4.42 -5.86 -6.72
N SER A 281 5.40 -6.78 -6.80
CA SER A 281 5.94 -7.32 -8.05
C SER A 281 4.92 -8.11 -8.88
N THR A 282 3.84 -8.57 -8.24
CA THR A 282 2.84 -9.46 -8.84
C THR A 282 1.64 -8.73 -9.42
N PHE A 283 1.52 -7.42 -9.19
CA PHE A 283 0.36 -6.64 -9.63
C PHE A 283 0.44 -6.28 -11.11
N ASP A 284 -0.66 -6.48 -11.84
CA ASP A 284 -0.75 -6.14 -13.27
C ASP A 284 -1.09 -4.67 -13.49
N ARG A 285 -1.91 -4.09 -12.60
CA ARG A 285 -2.43 -2.73 -12.69
C ARG A 285 -2.51 -2.11 -11.29
N GLN A 286 -2.32 -0.80 -11.22
CA GLN A 286 -2.34 -0.04 -9.98
C GLN A 286 -3.31 1.14 -10.08
N VAL A 287 -4.15 1.30 -9.05
CA VAL A 287 -4.93 2.53 -8.78
C VAL A 287 -4.35 3.17 -7.52
N ILE A 288 -4.10 4.48 -7.58
CA ILE A 288 -3.54 5.26 -6.47
C ILE A 288 -4.51 6.40 -6.21
N LEU A 289 -5.17 6.35 -5.05
CA LEU A 289 -6.09 7.39 -4.63
C LEU A 289 -5.32 8.48 -3.86
N ALA A 290 -5.55 9.72 -4.25
CA ALA A 290 -4.96 10.89 -3.63
C ALA A 290 -6.08 11.85 -3.22
N ASP A 291 -6.16 12.16 -1.93
CA ASP A 291 -7.03 13.22 -1.43
C ASP A 291 -6.31 14.56 -1.57
N CYS A 292 -6.74 15.34 -2.55
CA CYS A 292 -6.22 16.68 -2.79
C CYS A 292 -6.93 17.74 -1.94
N LEU A 293 -8.13 17.46 -1.41
CA LEU A 293 -8.95 18.45 -0.72
C LEU A 293 -8.48 18.65 0.72
N THR A 294 -8.12 17.58 1.43
CA THR A 294 -7.65 17.69 2.81
C THR A 294 -6.38 18.57 2.92
N PRO A 295 -5.32 18.36 2.13
CA PRO A 295 -4.14 19.24 2.20
C PRO A 295 -4.44 20.68 1.80
N LEU A 296 -5.29 20.90 0.79
CA LEU A 296 -5.74 22.23 0.38
C LEU A 296 -6.46 22.98 1.50
N ASN A 297 -7.31 22.28 2.27
CA ASN A 297 -8.04 22.85 3.39
C ASN A 297 -7.15 23.08 4.64
N HIS A 298 -6.00 22.41 4.73
CA HIS A 298 -5.06 22.58 5.84
C HIS A 298 -4.11 23.76 5.64
N SER A 299 -3.25 23.72 4.61
CA SER A 299 -2.28 24.79 4.36
C SER A 299 -1.54 24.60 3.03
N ARG A 300 -0.92 25.67 2.52
CA ARG A 300 0.03 25.61 1.39
C ARG A 300 1.16 24.60 1.64
N GLN A 301 1.67 24.54 2.87
CA GLN A 301 2.75 23.60 3.21
C GLN A 301 2.29 22.15 3.10
N ALA A 302 1.11 21.82 3.62
CA ALA A 302 0.55 20.47 3.52
C ALA A 302 0.35 20.05 2.05
N PHE A 303 -0.06 20.98 1.19
CA PHE A 303 -0.19 20.73 -0.25
C PHE A 303 1.17 20.47 -0.95
N LEU A 304 2.21 21.24 -0.62
CA LEU A 304 3.57 21.01 -1.15
C LEU A 304 4.17 19.68 -0.65
N ASP A 305 3.88 19.31 0.61
CA ASP A 305 4.24 18.01 1.17
C ASP A 305 3.53 16.86 0.44
N MET A 306 2.24 17.00 0.11
CA MET A 306 1.52 16.05 -0.75
C MET A 306 2.20 15.91 -2.11
N GLN A 307 2.52 17.02 -2.78
CA GLN A 307 3.19 16.98 -4.08
C GLN A 307 4.55 16.25 -3.99
N THR A 308 5.32 16.52 -2.94
CA THR A 308 6.59 15.83 -2.68
C THR A 308 6.39 14.33 -2.46
N GLY A 309 5.41 13.95 -1.63
CA GLY A 309 5.06 12.55 -1.38
C GLY A 309 4.63 11.81 -2.65
N LEU A 310 3.75 12.41 -3.46
CA LEU A 310 3.33 11.85 -4.75
C LEU A 310 4.49 11.73 -5.73
N ASN A 311 5.37 12.73 -5.82
CA ASN A 311 6.55 12.67 -6.68
C ASN A 311 7.49 11.51 -6.30
N GLN A 312 7.74 11.30 -5.00
CA GLN A 312 8.53 10.16 -4.53
C GLN A 312 7.83 8.84 -4.84
N LEU A 313 6.51 8.79 -4.64
CA LEU A 313 5.71 7.62 -4.93
C LEU A 313 5.72 7.27 -6.43
N PHE A 314 5.64 8.24 -7.33
CA PHE A 314 5.69 8.01 -8.78
C PHE A 314 7.05 7.53 -9.27
N LYS A 315 8.16 7.95 -8.63
CA LYS A 315 9.49 7.44 -8.96
C LYS A 315 9.59 5.92 -8.81
N ILE A 316 8.88 5.34 -7.84
CA ILE A 316 8.84 3.88 -7.62
C ILE A 316 8.36 3.15 -8.88
N PHE A 317 7.32 3.65 -9.53
CA PHE A 317 6.73 3.01 -10.73
C PHE A 317 7.58 3.21 -11.99
N ILE A 318 8.40 4.28 -12.02
CA ILE A 318 9.38 4.48 -13.10
C ILE A 318 10.56 3.53 -12.91
N MET A 319 11.08 3.42 -11.69
CA MET A 319 12.19 2.51 -11.35
C MET A 319 11.79 1.03 -11.49
N ALA A 320 10.53 0.67 -11.20
CA ALA A 320 10.01 -0.69 -11.41
C ALA A 320 10.16 -1.20 -12.85
N ASN A 321 10.10 -0.30 -13.84
CA ASN A 321 10.32 -0.64 -15.25
C ASN A 321 11.81 -0.77 -15.63
N GLY A 322 12.72 -0.41 -14.72
CA GLY A 322 14.18 -0.47 -14.87
C GLY A 322 14.87 -1.60 -14.08
N VAL A 323 14.09 -2.49 -13.44
CA VAL A 323 14.53 -3.55 -12.50
C VAL A 323 15.02 -2.99 -11.15
N PHE A 324 14.45 -3.52 -10.06
CA PHE A 324 14.88 -3.30 -8.67
C PHE A 324 16.07 -4.20 -8.30
#